data_AF-A0A951K6N3-F1
#
_entry.id   AF-A0A951K6N3-F1
#
_cell.length_a   1.000
_cell.length_b   1.000
_cell.length_c   1.000
_cell.angle_alpha   90.00
_cell.angle_beta   90.00
_cell.angle_gamma   90.00
#
_symmetry.space_group_name_H-M   'P 1'
#
loop_
_entity.id
_entity.type
_entity.pdbx_description
1 polymer ?
#
loop_
_entity_poly.entity_id
_entity_poly.type
_entity_poly.pdbx_seq_one_letter_code
_entity_poly.pdbx_strand_id
1 'polypeptide(L)'
;VGVLSLPEGEDPAELAAKGPERVAAALEGTATAVEFQIAYLLSEADTSTPEGQVEAYRRTFPLLMQLDDRFLRYSYVRDIVAPAVRLSADLIEQELDRQIASTGAGTRGSRPAAGRSAPTPAAPGRVAQPRDPQLRLERAVLQAAIQHPEIEVEGWEQVEPEDFTAEASRTLFTALTAGPWRGLAHLLERLPDDATRARIRALAVAPPTTPPDPHKLAENVMRLRAATLARDLAEIRAQMARLNAVVDSDRVRALSAERQRLERDRRALLEG
;
A
#
# COMPACT_ATOMS: atom_id res chain seq x y z
N VAL A 1 -14.30 -20.45 -2.83
CA VAL A 1 -15.22 -21.18 -3.74
C VAL A 1 -14.77 -20.86 -5.16
N GLY A 2 -14.24 -21.84 -5.88
CA GLY A 2 -13.82 -21.68 -7.29
C GLY A 2 -14.99 -21.95 -8.24
N VAL A 3 -14.98 -21.32 -9.40
CA VAL A 3 -15.96 -21.50 -10.48
C VAL A 3 -15.24 -22.05 -11.70
N LEU A 4 -15.66 -23.22 -12.15
CA LEU A 4 -15.12 -23.86 -13.34
C LEU A 4 -15.78 -23.26 -14.58
N SER A 5 -15.01 -22.59 -15.44
CA SER A 5 -15.50 -22.14 -16.74
C SER A 5 -15.33 -23.26 -17.78
N LEU A 6 -16.43 -23.66 -18.40
CA LEU A 6 -16.44 -24.63 -19.48
C LEU A 6 -16.48 -23.92 -20.85
N PRO A 7 -15.91 -24.51 -21.91
CA PRO A 7 -16.08 -24.02 -23.27
C PRO A 7 -17.55 -23.93 -23.67
N GLU A 8 -17.86 -23.03 -24.60
CA GLU A 8 -19.23 -22.78 -25.06
C GLU A 8 -19.86 -24.08 -25.61
N GLY A 9 -20.93 -24.55 -24.95
CA GLY A 9 -21.67 -25.76 -25.32
C GLY A 9 -21.33 -27.04 -24.55
N GLU A 10 -20.40 -27.00 -23.58
CA GLU A 10 -20.02 -28.18 -22.78
C GLU A 10 -20.64 -28.12 -21.37
N ASP A 11 -21.38 -29.15 -20.95
CA ASP A 11 -22.04 -29.24 -19.63
C ASP A 11 -21.14 -29.98 -18.61
N PRO A 12 -21.15 -29.62 -17.30
CA PRO A 12 -20.42 -30.35 -16.25
C PRO A 12 -20.59 -31.87 -16.27
N ALA A 13 -21.77 -32.39 -16.63
CA ALA A 13 -22.03 -33.82 -16.73
C ALA A 13 -21.26 -34.47 -17.89
N GLU A 14 -21.11 -33.78 -19.03
CA GLU A 14 -20.34 -34.23 -20.17
C GLU A 14 -18.83 -34.19 -19.92
N LEU A 15 -18.35 -33.15 -19.21
CA LEU A 15 -16.95 -33.08 -18.79
C LEU A 15 -16.60 -34.22 -17.82
N ALA A 16 -17.48 -34.51 -16.86
CA ALA A 16 -17.31 -35.61 -15.92
C ALA A 16 -17.27 -36.98 -16.62
N ALA A 17 -18.07 -37.15 -17.68
CA ALA A 17 -18.09 -38.38 -18.49
C ALA A 17 -16.79 -38.60 -19.30
N LYS A 18 -16.01 -37.55 -19.57
CA LYS A 18 -14.71 -37.61 -20.28
C LYS A 18 -13.55 -38.09 -19.41
N GLY A 19 -13.79 -38.32 -18.11
CA GLY A 19 -12.85 -38.96 -17.20
C GLY A 19 -12.12 -38.00 -16.24
N PRO A 20 -11.54 -38.53 -15.16
CA PRO A 20 -11.03 -37.75 -14.03
C PRO A 20 -9.86 -36.83 -14.38
N GLU A 21 -9.01 -37.22 -15.34
CA GLU A 21 -7.87 -36.40 -15.80
C GLU A 21 -8.35 -35.14 -16.53
N ARG A 22 -9.43 -35.23 -17.31
CA ARG A 22 -10.03 -34.08 -18.00
C ARG A 22 -10.72 -33.12 -17.02
N VAL A 23 -11.34 -33.66 -15.98
CA VAL A 23 -11.91 -32.88 -14.89
C VAL A 23 -10.80 -32.18 -14.10
N ALA A 24 -9.68 -32.85 -13.82
CA ALA A 24 -8.53 -32.27 -13.14
C ALA A 24 -7.89 -31.13 -13.96
N ALA A 25 -7.68 -31.33 -15.26
CA ALA A 25 -7.15 -30.30 -16.16
C ALA A 25 -8.10 -29.08 -16.29
N ALA A 26 -9.41 -29.30 -16.27
CA ALA A 26 -10.38 -28.21 -16.23
C ALA A 26 -10.33 -27.48 -14.87
N LEU A 27 -10.12 -28.21 -13.78
CA LEU A 27 -10.00 -27.64 -12.43
C LEU A 27 -8.70 -26.85 -12.24
N GLU A 28 -7.62 -27.18 -12.95
CA GLU A 28 -6.37 -26.40 -12.96
C GLU A 28 -6.56 -24.97 -13.47
N GLY A 29 -7.56 -24.74 -14.33
CA GLY A 29 -7.95 -23.42 -14.82
C GLY A 29 -9.09 -22.76 -14.04
N THR A 30 -9.44 -23.25 -12.85
CA THR A 30 -10.60 -22.73 -12.08
C THR A 30 -10.39 -21.28 -11.67
N ALA A 31 -11.12 -20.38 -12.33
CA ALA A 31 -11.21 -18.99 -11.92
C ALA A 31 -12.02 -18.89 -10.61
N THR A 32 -11.69 -17.93 -9.76
CA THR A 32 -12.58 -17.53 -8.66
C THR A 32 -13.88 -16.96 -9.22
N ALA A 33 -14.98 -16.99 -8.44
CA ALA A 33 -16.25 -16.41 -8.89
C ALA A 33 -16.14 -14.94 -9.32
N VAL A 34 -15.23 -14.19 -8.67
CA VAL A 34 -14.94 -12.78 -8.99
C VAL A 34 -14.24 -12.67 -10.34
N GLU A 35 -13.22 -13.48 -10.59
CA GLU A 35 -12.51 -13.52 -11.88
C GLU A 35 -13.45 -13.86 -13.03
N PHE A 36 -14.35 -14.82 -12.82
CA PHE A 36 -15.38 -15.17 -13.80
C PHE A 36 -16.32 -14.00 -14.10
N GLN A 37 -16.81 -13.33 -13.07
CA GLN A 37 -17.70 -12.18 -13.25
C GLN A 37 -17.00 -11.00 -13.95
N ILE A 38 -15.74 -10.73 -13.61
CA ILE A 38 -14.93 -9.71 -14.29
C ILE A 38 -14.76 -10.08 -15.76
N ALA A 39 -14.36 -11.32 -16.06
CA ALA A 39 -14.17 -11.79 -17.43
C ALA A 39 -15.46 -11.72 -18.26
N TYR A 40 -16.59 -12.12 -17.68
CA TYR A 40 -17.90 -12.01 -18.31
C TYR A 40 -18.24 -10.56 -18.68
N LEU A 41 -18.11 -9.62 -17.73
CA LEU A 41 -18.40 -8.20 -17.96
C LEU A 41 -17.52 -7.57 -19.04
N LEU A 42 -16.26 -8.01 -19.12
CA LEU A 42 -15.31 -7.55 -20.14
C LEU A 42 -15.62 -8.14 -21.52
N SER A 43 -16.15 -9.36 -21.59
CA SER A 43 -16.48 -10.03 -22.87
C SER A 43 -17.64 -9.39 -23.62
N GLU A 44 -18.54 -8.69 -22.92
CA GLU A 44 -19.70 -8.01 -23.50
C GLU A 44 -19.38 -6.61 -24.08
N ALA A 45 -18.12 -6.16 -24.00
CA ALA A 45 -17.71 -4.83 -24.42
C ALA A 45 -16.65 -4.87 -25.53
N ASP A 46 -16.82 -4.04 -26.56
CA ASP A 46 -15.80 -3.85 -27.60
C ASP A 46 -14.71 -2.88 -27.11
N THR A 47 -13.54 -3.40 -26.76
CA THR A 47 -12.41 -2.59 -26.26
C THR A 47 -11.47 -2.07 -27.36
N SER A 48 -11.88 -2.17 -28.63
CA SER A 48 -11.09 -1.67 -29.77
C SER A 48 -11.08 -0.14 -29.87
N THR A 49 -12.07 0.54 -29.27
CA THR A 49 -12.19 2.00 -29.23
C THR A 49 -11.92 2.56 -27.83
N PRO A 50 -11.42 3.80 -27.69
CA PRO A 50 -11.26 4.44 -26.38
C PRO A 50 -12.58 4.52 -25.58
N GLU A 51 -13.69 4.80 -26.26
CA GLU A 51 -15.02 4.84 -25.65
C GLU A 51 -15.43 3.47 -25.10
N GLY A 52 -15.16 2.41 -25.88
CA GLY A 52 -15.44 1.03 -25.49
C GLY A 52 -14.55 0.51 -24.35
N GLN A 53 -13.29 0.96 -24.28
CA GLN A 53 -12.39 0.69 -23.14
C GLN A 53 -12.92 1.30 -21.84
N VAL A 54 -13.37 2.56 -21.90
CA VAL A 54 -13.94 3.25 -20.73
C VAL A 54 -15.26 2.60 -20.31
N GLU A 55 -16.10 2.20 -21.26
CA GLU A 55 -17.35 1.49 -20.97
C GLU A 55 -17.10 0.12 -20.33
N ALA A 56 -16.19 -0.68 -20.88
CA ALA A 56 -15.79 -1.97 -20.32
C ALA A 56 -15.30 -1.83 -18.88
N TYR A 57 -14.43 -0.85 -18.63
CA TYR A 57 -13.96 -0.53 -17.28
C TYR A 57 -15.11 -0.15 -16.34
N ARG A 58 -16.01 0.76 -16.76
CA ARG A 58 -17.15 1.21 -15.95
C ARG A 58 -18.08 0.07 -15.54
N ARG A 59 -18.22 -0.97 -16.38
CA ARG A 59 -19.01 -2.17 -16.04
C ARG A 59 -18.37 -3.01 -14.94
N THR A 60 -17.04 -3.14 -14.94
CA THR A 60 -16.31 -3.87 -13.88
C THR A 60 -16.26 -3.10 -12.56
N PHE A 61 -16.42 -1.77 -12.61
CA PHE A 61 -16.19 -0.87 -11.48
C PHE A 61 -17.04 -1.17 -10.23
N PRO A 62 -18.37 -1.41 -10.31
CA PRO A 62 -19.19 -1.71 -9.13
C PRO A 62 -18.80 -3.01 -8.44
N LEU A 63 -18.35 -4.01 -9.20
CA LEU A 63 -17.89 -5.30 -8.67
C LEU A 63 -16.56 -5.12 -7.93
N LEU A 64 -15.62 -4.37 -8.51
CA LEU A 64 -14.34 -4.05 -7.87
C LEU A 64 -14.54 -3.25 -6.57
N MET A 65 -15.55 -2.39 -6.50
CA MET A 65 -15.90 -1.65 -5.29
C MET A 65 -16.41 -2.53 -4.14
N GLN A 66 -16.94 -3.74 -4.42
CA GLN A 66 -17.42 -4.67 -3.40
C GLN A 66 -16.29 -5.48 -2.74
N LEU A 67 -15.07 -5.38 -3.26
CA LEU A 67 -13.91 -6.07 -2.71
C LEU A 67 -13.31 -5.26 -1.55
N ASP A 68 -13.48 -5.78 -0.34
CA ASP A 68 -12.99 -5.17 0.90
C ASP A 68 -11.45 -5.19 1.02
N ASP A 69 -10.81 -6.22 0.47
CA ASP A 69 -9.34 -6.37 0.48
C ASP A 69 -8.72 -5.63 -0.71
N ARG A 70 -7.99 -4.57 -0.39
CA ARG A 70 -7.31 -3.71 -1.38
C ARG A 70 -6.23 -4.44 -2.18
N PHE A 71 -5.48 -5.35 -1.55
CA PHE A 71 -4.44 -6.10 -2.26
C PHE A 71 -5.06 -7.11 -3.23
N LEU A 72 -6.11 -7.80 -2.78
CA LEU A 72 -6.87 -8.72 -3.62
C LEU A 72 -7.52 -7.99 -4.80
N ARG A 73 -8.15 -6.84 -4.55
CA ARG A 73 -8.71 -5.98 -5.60
C ARG A 73 -7.64 -5.53 -6.59
N TYR A 74 -6.50 -5.05 -6.10
CA TYR A 74 -5.40 -4.62 -6.96
C TYR A 74 -4.87 -5.76 -7.83
N SER A 75 -4.78 -6.99 -7.31
CA SER A 75 -4.42 -8.17 -8.12
C SER A 75 -5.39 -8.38 -9.28
N TYR A 76 -6.71 -8.33 -9.05
CA TYR A 76 -7.70 -8.43 -10.14
C TYR A 76 -7.63 -7.27 -11.13
N VAL A 77 -7.40 -6.05 -10.63
CA VAL A 77 -7.22 -4.86 -11.48
C VAL A 77 -5.99 -5.01 -12.36
N ARG A 78 -4.84 -5.40 -11.78
CA ARG A 78 -3.55 -5.53 -12.48
C ARG A 78 -3.55 -6.67 -13.48
N ASP A 79 -4.08 -7.84 -13.10
CA ASP A 79 -3.91 -9.07 -13.87
C ASP A 79 -5.02 -9.28 -14.92
N ILE A 80 -6.20 -8.70 -14.73
CA ILE A 80 -7.38 -8.97 -15.57
C ILE A 80 -7.93 -7.70 -16.20
N VAL A 81 -8.30 -6.71 -15.39
CA VAL A 81 -9.03 -5.53 -15.88
C VAL A 81 -8.15 -4.62 -16.72
N ALA A 82 -6.99 -4.21 -16.18
CA ALA A 82 -6.09 -3.26 -16.83
C ALA A 82 -5.59 -3.74 -18.20
N PRO A 83 -5.16 -5.02 -18.38
CA PRO A 83 -4.81 -5.54 -19.70
C PRO A 83 -5.99 -5.53 -20.68
N ALA A 84 -7.19 -5.91 -20.22
CA ALA A 84 -8.37 -6.02 -21.08
C ALA A 84 -8.88 -4.67 -21.60
N VAL A 85 -8.84 -3.63 -20.75
CA VAL A 85 -9.31 -2.27 -21.11
C VAL A 85 -8.17 -1.34 -21.55
N ARG A 86 -6.91 -1.80 -21.54
CA ARG A 86 -5.71 -1.04 -21.92
C ARG A 86 -5.51 0.26 -21.13
N LEU A 87 -5.92 0.27 -19.86
CA LEU A 87 -5.71 1.38 -18.94
C LEU A 87 -4.65 1.00 -17.90
N SER A 88 -4.05 2.02 -17.26
CA SER A 88 -3.12 1.80 -16.16
C SER A 88 -3.85 1.24 -14.93
N ALA A 89 -3.35 0.13 -14.40
CA ALA A 89 -3.83 -0.47 -13.15
C ALA A 89 -3.77 0.52 -11.98
N ASP A 90 -2.72 1.35 -11.91
CA ASP A 90 -2.54 2.33 -10.85
C ASP A 90 -3.57 3.46 -10.94
N LEU A 91 -3.92 3.90 -12.15
CA LEU A 91 -4.96 4.91 -12.35
C LEU A 91 -6.34 4.37 -11.97
N ILE A 92 -6.64 3.13 -12.32
CA ILE A 92 -7.88 2.45 -11.94
C ILE A 92 -7.98 2.34 -10.41
N GLU A 93 -6.92 1.86 -9.75
CA GLU A 93 -6.90 1.67 -8.30
C GLU A 93 -7.02 3.01 -7.55
N GLN A 94 -6.38 4.07 -8.04
CA GLN A 94 -6.52 5.42 -7.48
C GLN A 94 -7.95 5.96 -7.58
N GLU A 95 -8.68 5.63 -8.65
CA GLU A 95 -10.08 6.05 -8.82
C GLU A 95 -11.02 5.25 -7.89
N LEU A 96 -10.81 3.94 -7.77
CA LEU A 96 -11.52 3.08 -6.81
C LEU A 96 -11.32 3.57 -5.37
N ASP A 97 -10.09 3.87 -4.98
CA ASP A 97 -9.76 4.41 -3.65
C ASP A 97 -10.47 5.77 -3.40
N ARG A 98 -10.51 6.65 -4.42
CA ARG A 98 -11.24 7.93 -4.35
C ARG A 98 -12.74 7.74 -4.16
N GLN A 99 -13.36 6.83 -4.92
CA GLN A 99 -14.80 6.61 -4.87
C GLN A 99 -15.27 5.89 -3.61
N ILE A 100 -14.46 4.99 -3.05
CA ILE A 100 -14.76 4.35 -1.76
C ILE A 100 -14.63 5.37 -0.62
N ALA A 101 -13.67 6.28 -0.72
CA ALA A 101 -13.56 7.39 0.23
C ALA A 101 -14.74 8.37 0.15
N SER A 102 -15.28 8.63 -1.06
CA SER A 102 -16.41 9.55 -1.26
C SER A 102 -17.75 8.94 -0.79
N THR A 103 -17.98 7.66 -1.06
CA THR A 103 -19.17 6.93 -0.58
C THR A 103 -19.15 6.72 0.94
N GLY A 104 -17.98 6.55 1.56
CA GLY A 104 -17.81 6.52 3.02
C GLY A 104 -17.93 7.90 3.71
N ALA A 105 -17.82 9.00 2.95
CA ALA A 105 -17.95 10.37 3.46
C ALA A 105 -19.40 10.93 3.36
N GLY A 106 -20.30 10.23 2.66
CA GLY A 106 -21.65 10.72 2.34
C GLY A 106 -22.76 10.40 3.37
N THR A 107 -22.50 9.64 4.43
CA THR A 107 -23.56 9.19 5.38
C THR A 107 -23.47 9.84 6.77
N ARG A 108 -22.96 11.07 6.88
CA ARG A 108 -23.04 11.84 8.14
C ARG A 108 -23.43 13.30 7.89
N GLY A 109 -24.74 13.58 7.89
CA GLY A 109 -25.26 14.95 8.01
C GLY A 109 -26.77 15.14 7.79
N SER A 110 -27.54 15.21 8.90
CA SER A 110 -28.89 15.78 9.10
C SER A 110 -30.12 14.98 8.59
N ARG A 111 -31.16 14.63 9.37
CA ARG A 111 -31.89 15.33 10.47
C ARG A 111 -32.52 14.33 11.48
N PRO A 112 -33.07 14.80 12.64
CA PRO A 112 -33.38 14.01 13.84
C PRO A 112 -34.85 13.57 13.94
N ALA A 113 -35.10 12.44 14.63
CA ALA A 113 -36.08 12.26 15.73
C ALA A 113 -36.50 10.78 15.90
N ALA A 114 -36.44 10.34 17.16
CA ALA A 114 -37.20 9.25 17.79
C ALA A 114 -37.12 7.82 17.20
N GLY A 115 -36.39 6.94 17.92
CA GLY A 115 -36.50 5.50 17.72
C GLY A 115 -35.48 4.72 18.53
N ARG A 116 -35.85 4.32 19.74
CA ARG A 116 -35.07 3.53 20.70
C ARG A 116 -34.45 2.28 20.07
N SER A 117 -33.13 2.12 20.22
CA SER A 117 -32.47 0.84 20.51
C SER A 117 -31.10 1.11 21.13
N ALA A 118 -30.83 0.45 22.25
CA ALA A 118 -29.68 0.64 23.12
C ALA A 118 -28.36 0.19 22.47
N PRO A 119 -27.19 0.59 23.01
CA PRO A 119 -25.91 0.54 22.32
C PRO A 119 -25.27 -0.85 22.40
N THR A 120 -24.88 -1.41 21.27
CA THR A 120 -23.91 -2.50 21.22
C THR A 120 -22.51 -1.89 21.37
N PRO A 121 -21.62 -2.41 22.24
CA PRO A 121 -20.31 -1.82 22.45
C PRO A 121 -19.50 -1.84 21.15
N ALA A 122 -19.01 -0.67 20.74
CA ALA A 122 -18.03 -0.55 19.68
C ALA A 122 -16.78 -1.35 20.06
N ALA A 123 -16.41 -2.31 19.22
CA ALA A 123 -15.11 -2.96 19.30
C ALA A 123 -14.00 -1.89 19.21
N PRO A 124 -12.97 -1.96 20.06
CA PRO A 124 -11.96 -0.91 20.13
C PRO A 124 -11.06 -0.91 18.87
N GLY A 125 -11.01 0.24 18.20
CA GLY A 125 -9.77 0.77 17.64
C GLY A 125 -9.24 0.18 16.34
N ARG A 126 -9.93 0.38 15.21
CA ARG A 126 -9.19 0.57 13.94
C ARG A 126 -8.57 1.96 13.99
N VAL A 127 -7.32 2.05 14.44
CA VAL A 127 -6.51 3.26 14.24
C VAL A 127 -6.46 3.51 12.73
N ALA A 128 -7.07 4.60 12.27
CA ALA A 128 -7.11 4.94 10.85
C ALA A 128 -5.68 4.96 10.30
N GLN A 129 -5.40 4.17 9.26
CA GLN A 129 -4.08 4.17 8.66
C GLN A 129 -3.80 5.55 8.04
N PRO A 130 -2.57 6.07 8.16
CA PRO A 130 -2.18 7.31 7.48
C PRO A 130 -2.45 7.19 5.98
N ARG A 131 -3.06 8.23 5.38
CA ARG A 131 -3.33 8.27 3.93
C ARG A 131 -2.05 8.45 3.09
N ASP A 132 -1.03 9.06 3.69
CA ASP A 132 0.26 9.33 3.05
C ASP A 132 1.13 8.07 2.98
N PRO A 133 1.58 7.63 1.79
CA PRO A 133 2.48 6.50 1.62
C PRO A 133 3.75 6.58 2.47
N GLN A 134 4.32 7.77 2.66
CA GLN A 134 5.50 7.98 3.49
C GLN A 134 5.20 7.68 4.96
N LEU A 135 4.08 8.19 5.48
CA LEU A 135 3.67 7.95 6.87
C LEU A 135 3.28 6.49 7.11
N ARG A 136 2.77 5.78 6.10
CA ARG A 136 2.54 4.32 6.19
C ARG A 136 3.86 3.56 6.30
N LEU A 137 4.87 3.94 5.51
CA LEU A 137 6.18 3.32 5.54
C LEU A 137 6.87 3.53 6.89
N GLU A 138 6.88 4.77 7.38
CA GLU A 138 7.38 5.10 8.73
C GLU A 138 6.67 4.30 9.81
N ARG A 139 5.34 4.22 9.73
CA ARG A 139 4.53 3.41 10.66
C ARG A 139 4.93 1.93 10.60
N ALA A 140 5.10 1.36 9.40
CA ALA A 140 5.45 -0.04 9.24
C ALA A 140 6.82 -0.37 9.85
N VAL A 141 7.83 0.47 9.58
CA VAL A 141 9.18 0.34 10.13
C VAL A 141 9.17 0.42 11.65
N LEU A 142 8.51 1.43 12.23
CA LEU A 142 8.45 1.61 13.69
C LEU A 142 7.58 0.54 14.37
N GLN A 143 6.52 0.07 13.71
CA GLN A 143 5.69 -1.02 14.22
C GLN A 143 6.49 -2.31 14.33
N ALA A 144 7.25 -2.66 13.29
CA ALA A 144 8.09 -3.84 13.28
C ALA A 144 9.16 -3.77 14.40
N ALA A 145 9.82 -2.62 14.55
CA ALA A 145 10.83 -2.43 15.60
C ALA A 145 10.27 -2.60 17.03
N ILE A 146 8.98 -2.32 17.25
CA ILE A 146 8.33 -2.47 18.56
C ILE A 146 7.76 -3.88 18.76
N GLN A 147 7.14 -4.45 17.74
CA GLN A 147 6.46 -5.75 17.84
C GLN A 147 7.45 -6.92 17.76
N HIS A 148 8.55 -6.74 17.04
CA HIS A 148 9.55 -7.76 16.76
C HIS A 148 10.98 -7.25 17.02
N PRO A 149 11.29 -6.76 18.23
CA PRO A 149 12.64 -6.26 18.57
C PRO A 149 13.73 -7.34 18.49
N GLU A 150 13.35 -8.62 18.47
CA GLU A 150 14.25 -9.76 18.31
C GLU A 150 14.73 -9.98 16.87
N ILE A 151 14.08 -9.38 15.87
CA ILE A 151 14.45 -9.55 14.47
C ILE A 151 15.54 -8.54 14.12
N GLU A 152 16.70 -9.04 13.72
CA GLU A 152 17.75 -8.21 13.12
C GLU A 152 17.31 -7.80 11.71
N VAL A 153 17.21 -6.48 11.49
CA VAL A 153 16.81 -5.89 10.21
C VAL A 153 18.03 -5.24 9.59
N GLU A 154 18.43 -5.73 8.42
CA GLU A 154 19.52 -5.13 7.65
C GLU A 154 19.20 -3.67 7.33
N GLY A 155 20.19 -2.78 7.47
CA GLY A 155 20.02 -1.37 7.20
C GLY A 155 19.55 -0.53 8.39
N TRP A 156 19.15 -1.17 9.49
CA TRP A 156 18.56 -0.48 10.64
C TRP A 156 19.56 0.48 11.31
N GLU A 157 20.83 0.07 11.41
CA GLU A 157 21.88 0.89 12.03
C GLU A 157 22.24 2.15 11.23
N GLN A 158 21.86 2.22 9.94
CA GLN A 158 22.05 3.39 9.08
C GLN A 158 20.79 4.26 8.96
N VAL A 159 19.71 3.96 9.70
CA VAL A 159 18.53 4.82 9.76
C VAL A 159 18.82 6.01 10.67
N GLU A 160 18.51 7.21 10.19
CA GLU A 160 18.63 8.44 10.95
C GLU A 160 17.25 9.02 11.30
N PRO A 161 17.12 9.85 12.36
CA PRO A 161 15.88 10.57 12.64
C PRO A 161 15.38 11.37 11.43
N GLU A 162 16.29 11.86 10.59
CA GLU A 162 16.05 12.60 9.35
C GLU A 162 15.23 11.82 8.32
N ASP A 163 15.24 10.49 8.41
CA ASP A 163 14.50 9.62 7.50
C ASP A 163 12.98 9.67 7.70
N PHE A 164 12.55 10.05 8.90
CA PHE A 164 11.14 10.15 9.26
C PHE A 164 10.60 11.56 9.03
N THR A 165 9.46 11.72 8.38
CA THR A 165 8.83 13.04 8.15
C THR A 165 7.97 13.49 9.31
N ALA A 166 7.29 12.56 10.00
CA ALA A 166 6.48 12.93 11.15
C ALA A 166 7.34 13.09 12.41
N GLU A 167 7.14 14.20 13.13
CA GLU A 167 7.79 14.48 14.42
C GLU A 167 7.57 13.35 15.45
N ALA A 168 6.36 12.78 15.47
CA ALA A 168 6.04 11.63 16.32
C ALA A 168 6.88 10.39 15.96
N SER A 169 7.12 10.14 14.66
CA SER A 169 7.97 9.04 14.18
C SER A 169 9.42 9.25 14.59
N ARG A 170 9.95 10.48 14.44
CA ARG A 170 11.30 10.86 14.88
C ARG A 170 11.52 10.66 16.37
N THR A 171 10.55 11.11 17.17
CA THR A 171 10.57 10.99 18.63
C THR A 171 10.60 9.51 19.04
N LEU A 172 9.79 8.68 18.38
CA LEU A 172 9.74 7.25 18.66
C LEU A 172 11.03 6.54 18.25
N PHE A 173 11.57 6.84 17.07
CA PHE A 173 12.84 6.29 16.62
C PHE A 173 13.97 6.64 17.60
N THR A 174 14.07 7.90 18.01
CA THR A 174 15.07 8.36 18.98
C THR A 174 14.95 7.62 20.32
N ALA A 175 13.71 7.38 20.80
CA ALA A 175 13.48 6.63 22.04
C ALA A 175 13.90 5.15 21.93
N LEU A 176 13.72 4.54 20.75
CA LEU A 176 14.13 3.17 20.44
C LEU A 176 15.67 3.04 20.38
N THR A 177 16.36 4.02 19.78
CA THR A 177 17.82 3.98 19.57
C THR A 177 18.65 4.56 20.72
N ALA A 178 18.03 5.27 21.67
CA ALA A 178 18.71 5.83 22.84
C ALA A 178 19.40 4.79 23.76
N GLY A 179 19.08 3.51 23.59
CA GLY A 179 19.72 2.41 24.31
C GLY A 179 18.79 1.20 24.44
N PRO A 180 19.29 0.06 24.94
CA PRO A 180 18.48 -1.14 25.08
C PRO A 180 17.28 -0.88 25.98
N TRP A 181 16.10 -1.29 25.54
CA TRP A 181 14.85 -1.20 26.28
C TRP A 181 14.33 -2.60 26.63
N ARG A 182 13.52 -2.71 27.68
CA ARG A 182 13.00 -3.99 28.19
C ARG A 182 11.48 -3.94 28.19
N GLY A 183 10.89 -4.38 27.08
CA GLY A 183 9.45 -4.38 26.89
C GLY A 183 8.83 -2.99 26.77
N LEU A 184 7.55 -2.97 26.36
CA LEU A 184 6.84 -1.75 26.00
C LEU A 184 6.77 -0.72 27.16
N ALA A 185 6.68 -1.15 28.41
CA ALA A 185 6.58 -0.25 29.56
C ALA A 185 7.80 0.67 29.70
N HIS A 186 9.01 0.11 29.61
CA HIS A 186 10.25 0.88 29.68
C HIS A 186 10.39 1.83 28.47
N LEU A 187 9.95 1.41 27.27
CA LEU A 187 9.93 2.31 26.11
C LEU A 187 9.00 3.51 26.33
N LEU A 188 7.83 3.30 26.95
CA LEU A 188 6.85 4.36 27.19
C LEU A 188 7.33 5.41 28.20
N GLU A 189 8.18 5.03 29.15
CA GLU A 189 8.79 5.94 30.14
C GLU A 189 9.75 6.96 29.51
N ARG A 190 10.36 6.60 28.35
CA ARG A 190 11.27 7.48 27.61
C ARG A 190 10.56 8.54 26.78
N LEU A 191 9.24 8.41 26.60
CA LEU A 191 8.47 9.32 25.77
C LEU A 191 8.03 10.55 26.57
N PRO A 192 8.05 11.74 25.96
CA PRO A 192 7.81 12.98 26.68
C PRO A 192 6.35 13.16 27.12
N ASP A 193 5.39 12.77 26.29
CA ASP A 193 3.97 13.10 26.47
C ASP A 193 3.03 11.88 26.43
N ASP A 194 1.88 12.02 27.11
CA ASP A 194 0.87 10.95 27.20
C ASP A 194 0.20 10.63 25.86
N ALA A 195 0.12 11.59 24.94
CA ALA A 195 -0.50 11.35 23.63
C ALA A 195 0.40 10.44 22.77
N THR A 196 1.71 10.62 22.81
CA THR A 196 2.71 9.78 22.14
C THR A 196 2.74 8.39 22.78
N ARG A 197 2.69 8.30 24.12
CA ARG A 197 2.54 7.01 24.84
C ARG A 197 1.29 6.25 24.38
N ALA A 198 0.14 6.93 24.29
CA ALA A 198 -1.11 6.32 23.83
C ALA A 198 -1.02 5.81 22.38
N ARG A 199 -0.41 6.59 21.48
CA ARG A 199 -0.19 6.19 20.08
C ARG A 199 0.71 4.95 19.96
N ILE A 200 1.76 4.87 20.77
CA ILE A 200 2.70 3.74 20.73
C ILE A 200 2.10 2.48 21.32
N ARG A 201 1.29 2.59 22.40
CA ARG A 201 0.47 1.47 22.87
C ARG A 201 -0.45 0.96 21.76
N ALA A 202 -1.11 1.86 21.05
CA ALA A 202 -1.97 1.51 19.93
C ALA A 202 -1.19 0.90 18.75
N LEU A 203 0.05 1.33 18.51
CA LEU A 203 0.94 0.76 17.49
C LEU A 203 1.39 -0.66 17.85
N ALA A 204 1.74 -0.89 19.12
CA ALA A 204 2.19 -2.20 19.60
C ALA A 204 1.11 -3.29 19.47
N VAL A 205 -0.16 -2.96 19.67
CA VAL A 205 -1.28 -3.92 19.58
C VAL A 205 -1.98 -3.94 18.21
N ALA A 206 -1.65 -3.00 17.32
CA ALA A 206 -2.27 -2.96 16.00
C ALA A 206 -1.83 -4.17 15.16
N PRO A 207 -2.68 -4.64 14.22
CA PRO A 207 -2.29 -5.66 13.26
C PRO A 207 -0.99 -5.26 12.53
N PRO A 208 -0.02 -6.17 12.36
CA PRO A 208 1.22 -5.87 11.68
C PRO A 208 0.92 -5.47 10.22
N THR A 209 1.47 -4.34 9.78
CA THR A 209 1.32 -3.88 8.38
C THR A 209 2.24 -4.60 7.41
N THR A 210 3.29 -5.24 7.93
CA THR A 210 4.26 -6.01 7.17
C THR A 210 4.49 -7.33 7.92
N PRO A 211 4.55 -8.48 7.22
CA PRO A 211 4.92 -9.73 7.85
C PRO A 211 6.26 -9.60 8.61
N PRO A 212 6.45 -10.32 9.72
CA PRO A 212 7.72 -10.35 10.45
C PRO A 212 8.76 -11.21 9.71
N ASP A 213 9.02 -10.83 8.46
CA ASP A 213 10.02 -11.44 7.60
C ASP A 213 11.22 -10.49 7.48
N PRO A 214 12.44 -10.91 7.85
CA PRO A 214 13.61 -10.04 7.86
C PRO A 214 13.85 -9.30 6.54
N HIS A 215 13.65 -9.98 5.40
CA HIS A 215 13.85 -9.37 4.07
C HIS A 215 12.82 -8.29 3.78
N LYS A 216 11.54 -8.52 4.06
CA LYS A 216 10.49 -7.48 3.90
C LYS A 216 10.68 -6.28 4.83
N LEU A 217 11.17 -6.52 6.04
CA LEU A 217 11.49 -5.45 6.97
C LEU A 217 12.69 -4.63 6.48
N ALA A 218 13.73 -5.31 5.97
CA ALA A 218 14.89 -4.65 5.36
C ALA A 218 14.47 -3.83 4.13
N GLU A 219 13.59 -4.36 3.26
CA GLU A 219 13.05 -3.61 2.11
C GLU A 219 12.37 -2.31 2.57
N ASN A 220 11.55 -2.37 3.62
CA ASN A 220 10.91 -1.17 4.18
C ASN A 220 11.93 -0.15 4.70
N VAL A 221 12.98 -0.60 5.38
CA VAL A 221 14.07 0.25 5.87
C VAL A 221 14.83 0.89 4.71
N MET A 222 15.18 0.12 3.69
CA MET A 222 15.86 0.65 2.50
C MET A 222 14.99 1.64 1.73
N ARG A 223 13.69 1.36 1.59
CA ARG A 223 12.72 2.30 0.99
C ARG A 223 12.57 3.58 1.78
N LEU A 224 12.64 3.51 3.12
CA LEU A 224 12.56 4.68 3.98
C LEU A 224 13.77 5.60 3.74
N ARG A 225 14.97 5.04 3.74
CA ARG A 225 16.22 5.75 3.44
C ARG A 225 16.25 6.30 2.01
N ALA A 226 15.77 5.51 1.04
CA ALA A 226 15.64 5.95 -0.35
C ALA A 226 14.65 7.12 -0.50
N ALA A 227 13.62 7.22 0.35
CA ALA A 227 12.70 8.34 0.36
C ALA A 227 13.37 9.64 0.86
N THR A 228 14.33 9.55 1.78
CA THR A 228 15.16 10.70 2.19
C THR A 228 16.01 11.20 1.03
N LEU A 229 16.74 10.32 0.37
CA LEU A 229 17.53 10.68 -0.81
C LEU A 229 16.65 11.26 -1.93
N ALA A 230 15.40 10.79 -2.06
CA ALA A 230 14.45 11.36 -3.00
C ALA A 230 14.10 12.83 -2.69
N ARG A 231 13.95 13.18 -1.40
CA ARG A 231 13.70 14.54 -0.93
C ARG A 231 14.92 15.43 -1.17
N ASP A 232 16.11 14.96 -0.82
CA ASP A 232 17.37 15.69 -1.03
C ASP A 232 17.61 15.97 -2.53
N LEU A 233 17.34 14.97 -3.39
CA LEU A 233 17.38 15.13 -4.83
C LEU A 233 16.36 16.15 -5.35
N ALA A 234 15.17 16.23 -4.75
CA ALA A 234 14.19 17.25 -5.10
C ALA A 234 14.67 18.65 -4.68
N GLU A 235 15.29 18.77 -3.51
CA GLU A 235 15.87 20.02 -3.03
C GLU A 235 17.02 20.49 -3.92
N ILE A 236 17.99 19.62 -4.24
CA ILE A 236 19.10 19.95 -5.14
C ILE A 236 18.58 20.41 -6.50
N ARG A 237 17.58 19.72 -7.07
CA ARG A 237 16.95 20.13 -8.33
C ARG A 237 16.30 21.52 -8.23
N ALA A 238 15.62 21.81 -7.12
CA ALA A 238 15.02 23.12 -6.87
C ALA A 238 16.08 24.22 -6.71
N GLN A 239 17.21 23.93 -6.04
CA GLN A 239 18.34 24.84 -5.91
C GLN A 239 18.96 25.14 -7.29
N MET A 240 19.22 24.10 -8.09
CA MET A 240 19.77 24.25 -9.44
C MET A 240 18.87 25.07 -10.36
N ALA A 241 17.55 24.89 -10.28
CA ALA A 241 16.58 25.63 -11.09
C ALA A 241 16.57 27.15 -10.80
N ARG A 242 17.09 27.59 -9.65
CA ARG A 242 17.17 29.00 -9.26
C ARG A 242 18.50 29.67 -9.64
N LEU A 243 19.52 28.89 -10.00
CA LEU A 243 20.86 29.40 -10.33
C LEU A 243 20.96 29.83 -11.79
N ASN A 244 21.81 30.81 -12.07
CA ASN A 244 22.14 31.17 -13.44
C ASN A 244 23.35 30.33 -13.90
N ALA A 245 23.14 29.44 -14.87
CA ALA A 245 24.18 28.50 -15.32
C ALA A 245 25.46 29.17 -15.86
N VAL A 246 25.39 30.43 -16.29
CA VAL A 246 26.54 31.18 -16.82
C VAL A 246 27.32 31.87 -15.70
N VAL A 247 26.61 32.46 -14.73
CA VAL A 247 27.23 33.20 -13.61
C VAL A 247 27.68 32.25 -12.50
N ASP A 248 26.86 31.24 -12.18
CA ASP A 248 27.03 30.33 -11.05
C ASP A 248 27.62 28.96 -11.48
N SER A 249 28.44 28.95 -12.53
CA SER A 249 28.89 27.72 -13.20
C SER A 249 29.56 26.71 -12.26
N ASP A 250 30.39 27.16 -11.31
CA ASP A 250 31.03 26.29 -10.33
C ASP A 250 30.02 25.69 -9.33
N ARG A 251 29.01 26.48 -8.92
CA ARG A 251 27.95 25.99 -8.03
C ARG A 251 27.06 24.97 -8.72
N VAL A 252 26.74 25.18 -10.00
CA VAL A 252 25.98 24.23 -10.82
C VAL A 252 26.75 22.92 -10.99
N ARG A 253 28.07 22.98 -11.23
CA ARG A 253 28.93 21.79 -11.30
C ARG A 253 28.94 21.00 -9.99
N ALA A 254 29.11 21.70 -8.86
CA ALA A 254 29.09 21.07 -7.54
C ALA A 254 27.76 20.37 -7.22
N LEU A 255 26.63 21.05 -7.45
CA LEU A 255 25.29 20.48 -7.24
C LEU A 255 25.00 19.32 -8.19
N SER A 256 25.51 19.36 -9.43
CA SER A 256 25.36 18.26 -10.39
C SER A 256 26.11 17.00 -9.95
N ALA A 257 27.33 17.17 -9.41
CA ALA A 257 28.12 16.06 -8.87
C ALA A 257 27.42 15.43 -7.64
N GLU A 258 26.89 16.25 -6.74
CA GLU A 258 26.15 15.76 -5.57
C GLU A 258 24.86 15.05 -5.99
N ARG A 259 24.11 15.59 -6.96
CA ARG A 259 22.92 14.93 -7.51
C ARG A 259 23.25 13.53 -8.05
N GLN A 260 24.31 13.40 -8.84
CA GLN A 260 24.73 12.10 -9.39
C GLN A 260 25.17 11.12 -8.31
N ARG A 261 25.79 11.60 -7.23
CA ARG A 261 26.13 10.78 -6.06
C ARG A 261 24.85 10.26 -5.39
N LEU A 262 23.92 11.14 -5.03
CA LEU A 262 22.67 10.73 -4.37
C LEU A 262 21.79 9.84 -5.26
N GLU A 263 21.78 10.05 -6.58
CA GLU A 263 21.11 9.15 -7.54
C GLU A 263 21.68 7.73 -7.52
N ARG A 264 23.01 7.59 -7.47
CA ARG A 264 23.67 6.28 -7.36
C ARG A 264 23.38 5.62 -6.02
N ASP A 265 23.49 6.37 -4.92
CA ASP A 265 23.25 5.86 -3.57
C ASP A 265 21.78 5.39 -3.42
N ARG A 266 20.82 6.17 -3.94
CA ARG A 266 19.41 5.79 -3.94
C ARG A 266 19.14 4.54 -4.77
N ARG A 267 19.79 4.41 -5.92
CA ARG A 267 19.65 3.24 -6.79
C ARG A 267 20.18 1.98 -6.09
N ALA A 268 21.35 2.09 -5.47
CA ALA A 268 21.94 0.98 -4.71
C ALA A 268 21.02 0.49 -3.59
N LEU A 269 20.30 1.40 -2.90
CA LEU A 269 19.34 1.02 -1.85
C LEU A 269 18.07 0.34 -2.40
N LEU A 270 17.70 0.54 -3.66
CA LEU A 270 16.49 -0.06 -4.24
C LEU A 270 16.77 -1.35 -5.02
N GLU A 271 18.03 -1.55 -5.43
CA GLU A 271 18.49 -2.72 -6.19
C GLU A 271 19.22 -3.76 -5.32
N GLY A 272 19.63 -3.39 -4.11
CA GLY A 272 20.18 -4.29 -3.08
C GLY A 272 19.08 -4.88 -2.21
#